data_AF-A0A382EDQ6-F1
#
_entry.id   AF-A0A382EDQ6-F1
#
_cell.length_a   1.000
_cell.length_b   1.000
_cell.length_c   1.000
_cell.angle_alpha   90.00
_cell.angle_beta   90.00
_cell.angle_gamma   90.00
#
_symmetry.space_group_name_H-M   'P 1'
#
loop_
_entity.id
_entity.type
_entity.pdbx_description
1 polymer ?
#
loop_
_entity_poly.entity_id
_entity_poly.type
_entity_poly.pdbx_seq_one_letter_code
_entity_poly.pdbx_strand_id
1 'polypeptide(L)' 'MDGVFIQSGKTLPGAKETITSLRDLNIPFRFLTNTTTKNRRTLQTSLADIGLQCSEEEIFSAGFSGVQTIRKMG' A
#
# COMPACT_ATOMS: atom_id res chain seq x y z
N MET A 1 -5.50 -0.36 -4.32
CA MET A 1 -4.87 -1.69 -4.13
C MET A 1 -5.76 -2.78 -4.71
N ASP A 2 -7.00 -2.88 -4.23
CA ASP A 2 -8.03 -3.72 -4.84
C ASP A 2 -8.24 -3.37 -6.32
N GLY A 3 -8.34 -4.40 -7.17
CA GLY A 3 -8.45 -4.27 -8.62
C GLY A 3 -7.16 -3.99 -9.38
N VAL A 4 -6.04 -3.75 -8.69
CA VAL A 4 -4.73 -3.46 -9.33
C VAL A 4 -3.68 -4.49 -8.93
N PHE A 5 -3.46 -4.68 -7.63
CA PHE A 5 -2.53 -5.68 -7.11
C PHE A 5 -3.24 -6.84 -6.42
N ILE A 6 -4.48 -6.61 -5.98
CA ILE A 6 -5.27 -7.55 -5.17
C ILE A 6 -6.65 -7.70 -5.79
N GLN A 7 -7.14 -8.93 -5.90
CA GLN A 7 -8.55 -9.20 -6.19
C GLN A 7 -9.03 -10.32 -5.26
N SER A 8 -10.14 -10.08 -4.57
CA SER A 8 -10.75 -11.04 -3.63
C SER A 8 -9.75 -11.59 -2.60
N GLY A 9 -8.89 -10.71 -2.06
CA GLY A 9 -7.87 -11.06 -1.05
C GLY A 9 -6.66 -11.83 -1.58
N LYS A 10 -6.53 -12.01 -2.89
CA LYS A 10 -5.38 -12.68 -3.53
C LYS A 10 -4.60 -11.69 -4.40
N THR A 11 -3.29 -11.90 -4.52
CA THR A 11 -2.48 -11.13 -5.47
C THR A 11 -2.85 -11.45 -6.90
N LEU A 12 -2.92 -10.42 -7.74
CA LEU A 12 -3.10 -10.58 -9.19
C LEU A 12 -1.80 -11.08 -9.86
N PRO A 13 -1.88 -11.80 -10.98
CA PRO A 13 -0.70 -12.17 -11.77
C PRO A 13 0.09 -10.92 -12.19
N GLY A 14 1.43 -10.96 -12.06
CA GLY A 14 2.28 -9.81 -12.40
C GLY A 14 2.42 -8.78 -11.28
N ALA A 15 1.64 -8.86 -10.20
CA ALA A 15 1.68 -7.90 -9.10
C ALA A 15 3.05 -7.86 -8.42
N LYS A 16 3.63 -9.03 -8.13
CA LYS A 16 4.92 -9.16 -7.45
C LYS A 16 6.05 -8.77 -8.38
N GLU A 17 6.00 -9.26 -9.62
CA GLU A 17 6.97 -9.01 -10.68
C GLU A 17 7.06 -7.51 -11.00
N THR A 18 5.92 -6.81 -11.00
CA THR A 18 5.87 -5.36 -11.20
C THR A 18 6.59 -4.61 -10.08
N ILE A 19 6.31 -4.96 -8.82
CA ILE A 19 6.98 -4.34 -7.66
C ILE A 19 8.49 -4.59 -7.70
N THR A 20 8.90 -5.84 -7.97
CA THR A 20 10.31 -6.20 -8.11
C THR A 20 10.97 -5.40 -9.23
N SER A 21 10.32 -5.31 -10.40
CA SER A 21 10.85 -4.52 -11.53
C SER A 21 11.01 -3.04 -11.19
N LEU A 22 10.05 -2.45 -10.47
CA LEU A 22 10.16 -1.06 -10.02
C LEU A 22 11.34 -0.87 -9.06
N ARG A 23 11.59 -1.83 -8.17
CA ARG A 23 12.73 -1.80 -7.25
C ARG A 23 14.06 -1.96 -7.99
N ASP A 24 14.16 -2.91 -8.89
CA ASP A 24 15.37 -3.18 -9.68
C ASP A 24 15.74 -1.96 -10.54
N LEU A 25 14.74 -1.22 -11.03
CA LEU A 25 14.91 0.02 -11.78
C LEU A 25 15.10 1.26 -10.89
N ASN A 26 15.13 1.11 -9.56
CA ASN A 26 15.16 2.21 -8.59
C ASN A 26 14.07 3.28 -8.80
N ILE A 27 12.89 2.86 -9.27
CA ILE A 27 11.75 3.74 -9.47
C ILE A 27 11.01 3.90 -8.13
N PRO A 28 10.93 5.11 -7.55
CA PRO A 28 10.21 5.32 -6.30
C PRO A 28 8.71 5.13 -6.53
N PHE A 29 8.05 4.35 -5.68
CA PHE A 29 6.61 4.15 -5.72
C PHE A 29 6.01 4.12 -4.31
N ARG A 30 4.68 4.26 -4.26
CA ARG A 30 3.87 4.09 -3.05
C ARG A 30 2.57 3.38 -3.41
N PHE A 31 2.03 2.62 -2.48
CA PHE A 31 0.68 2.12 -2.57
C PHE A 31 -0.32 3.16 -2.09
N LEU A 32 -1.23 3.55 -2.98
CA LEU A 32 -2.33 4.44 -2.67
C LEU A 32 -3.63 3.63 -2.48
N THR A 33 -4.34 3.87 -1.38
CA THR A 33 -5.65 3.25 -1.12
C THR A 33 -6.63 4.21 -0.43
N ASN A 34 -7.91 4.10 -0.78
CA ASN A 34 -8.98 4.88 -0.15
C ASN A 34 -9.50 4.24 1.15
N THR A 35 -8.82 3.22 1.67
CA THR A 35 -9.19 2.58 2.94
C THR A 35 -9.10 3.55 4.12
N THR A 36 -10.20 3.70 4.86
CA THR A 36 -10.29 4.48 6.11
C THR A 36 -10.38 3.62 7.36
N THR A 37 -10.65 2.31 7.22
CA THR A 37 -10.92 1.39 8.33
C THR A 37 -9.67 0.69 8.89
N LYS A 38 -8.53 0.78 8.21
CA LYS A 38 -7.27 0.13 8.61
C LYS A 38 -6.14 1.16 8.67
N ASN A 39 -5.31 1.08 9.70
CA ASN A 39 -4.08 1.88 9.78
C ASN A 39 -3.01 1.31 8.83
N ARG A 40 -1.95 2.08 8.58
CA ARG A 40 -0.89 1.69 7.62
C ARG A 40 -0.17 0.40 8.02
N ARG A 41 0.09 0.18 9.32
CA ARG A 41 0.71 -1.06 9.80
C ARG A 41 -0.13 -2.29 9.48
N THR A 42 -1.45 -2.23 9.74
CA THR A 42 -2.35 -3.33 9.40
C THR A 42 -2.40 -3.59 7.89
N LEU A 43 -2.39 -2.54 7.07
CA LEU A 43 -2.32 -2.67 5.61
C LEU A 43 -1.01 -3.30 5.15
N GLN A 44 0.12 -2.86 5.73
CA GLN A 44 1.45 -3.41 5.46
C GLN A 44 1.50 -4.91 5.75
N THR A 45 0.99 -5.33 6.91
CA THR A 45 0.95 -6.76 7.28
C THR A 45 0.08 -7.54 6.29
N SER A 46 -1.12 -7.03 5.95
CA SER A 46 -2.00 -7.69 4.99
C SER A 46 -1.37 -7.84 3.60
N LEU A 47 -0.54 -6.89 3.16
CA LEU A 47 0.19 -6.98 1.89
C LEU A 47 1.34 -7.98 1.96
N ALA A 48 2.06 -8.01 3.08
CA ALA A 48 3.13 -8.97 3.32
C ALA A 48 2.60 -10.41 3.32
N ASP A 49 1.43 -10.65 3.93
CA ASP A 49 0.77 -11.97 4.00
C ASP A 49 0.44 -12.55 2.62
N ILE A 50 0.16 -11.69 1.63
CA ILE A 50 -0.10 -12.10 0.25
C ILE A 50 1.16 -12.03 -0.63
N GLY A 51 2.31 -11.72 -0.04
CA GLY A 51 3.63 -11.69 -0.67
C GLY A 51 3.97 -10.41 -1.42
N LEU A 52 3.29 -9.30 -1.12
CA LEU A 52 3.65 -7.95 -1.58
C LEU A 52 4.42 -7.24 -0.46
N GLN A 53 5.72 -7.49 -0.41
CA GLN A 53 6.59 -6.91 0.62
C GLN A 53 6.68 -5.39 0.45
N CYS A 54 6.37 -4.63 1.51
CA CYS A 54 6.52 -3.17 1.55
C CYS A 54 6.73 -2.67 2.98
N SER A 55 7.26 -1.47 3.07
CA SER A 55 7.40 -0.67 4.29
C SER A 55 6.12 0.10 4.59
N GLU A 56 5.96 0.56 5.83
CA GLU A 56 4.77 1.33 6.24
C GLU A 56 4.73 2.70 5.54
N GLU A 57 5.91 3.26 5.23
CA GLU A 57 6.12 4.55 4.57
C GLU A 57 5.77 4.53 3.08
N GLU A 58 5.75 3.35 2.47
CA GLU A 58 5.28 3.13 1.11
C GLU A 58 3.75 3.12 1.02
N ILE A 59 3.01 3.16 2.14
CA ILE A 59 1.53 3.13 2.15
C ILE A 59 0.96 4.52 2.42
N PHE A 60 0.16 5.01 1.49
CA PHE A 60 -0.66 6.19 1.65
C PHE A 60 -2.14 5.81 1.64
N SER A 61 -2.82 6.01 2.78
CA SER A 61 -4.24 5.71 2.94
C SER A 61 -5.07 6.96 3.22
N ALA A 62 -6.36 6.92 2.88
CA ALA A 62 -7.30 7.99 3.24
C ALA A 62 -7.35 8.21 4.76
N GLY A 63 -7.35 7.14 5.57
CA GLY A 63 -7.29 7.24 7.03
C GLY A 63 -6.03 7.96 7.54
N PHE A 64 -4.86 7.66 6.94
CA PHE A 64 -3.62 8.36 7.27
C PHE A 64 -3.67 9.84 6.86
N SER A 65 -4.21 10.14 5.66
CA SER A 65 -4.38 11.50 5.16
C SER A 65 -5.25 12.35 6.09
N GLY A 66 -6.37 11.80 6.60
CA GLY A 66 -7.23 12.48 7.56
C GLY A 66 -6.50 12.91 8.83
N VAL A 67 -5.72 11.99 9.42
CA VAL A 67 -4.90 12.30 10.62
C VAL A 67 -3.87 13.39 10.31
N GLN A 68 -3.20 13.31 9.16
CA GLN A 68 -2.22 14.33 8.74
C GLN A 68 -2.88 15.70 8.56
N THR A 69 -4.08 15.76 7.99
CA THR A 69 -4.84 17.00 7.83
C THR A 69 -5.19 17.62 9.17
N ILE A 70 -5.71 16.83 10.12
CA ILE A 70 -6.05 17.32 11.47
C ILE A 70 -4.80 17.86 12.17
N ARG A 71 -3.66 17.15 12.11
CA ARG A 71 -2.37 17.61 12.68
C ARG A 71 -1.79 18.86 12.02
N LYS A 72 -2.20 19.18 10.79
CA LYS A 72 -1.81 20.42 10.11
C LYS A 72 -2.71 21.60 10.48
N MET A 73 -3.87 21.32 11.08
CA MET A 73 -4.82 22.33 11.53
C MET A 73 -4.51 22.85 12.94
N GLY A 74 -3.62 22.18 13.71
CA GLY A 74 -3.16 22.58 15.05
C GLY A 74 -2.45 21.44 15.77
#